data_AF-A0A1G2QCH5-F1
#
_entry.id   AF-A0A1G2QCH5-F1
#
_cell.length_a   1.000
_cell.length_b   1.000
_cell.length_c   1.000
_cell.angle_alpha   90.00
_cell.angle_beta   90.00
_cell.angle_gamma   90.00
#
_symmetry.space_group_name_H-M   'P 1'
#
loop_
_entity.id
_entity.type
_entity.pdbx_description
1 polymer ?
#
loop_
_entity_poly.entity_id
_entity_poly.type
_entity_poly.pdbx_seq_one_letter_code
_entity_poly.pdbx_strand_id
1 'polypeptide(L)'
;MNISSSLIAVLVATLGLLLSFYIWHSKRKNKPMVCPLQSDCEAVVKSDFSRLFGIPLEILGLIYYGTTAISYAIFSYYPAGKTPLSTFIFLVITTIAFLFSIYLTAVQAFAIRQWCVWCLTSAGFCTILFATTIIGNDLSFTTMLTRYHDFLVAGLTLGLTLGVGAATVYATVYIKFLRDFKISQTEQDILKTIGQIVWIALILIIFSAFSLYVSAPDMHNASPTFILKIIVLGIILLSDALLNIFVAPQLIDISLGKRHEHTAGELRTLRRVSFALSATSLISWYSLLTLLVLPLTIPASFGELAIYYLAALGIGLALSQIVDYSLPNK
;
A
#
# COMPACT_ATOMS: atom_id res chain seq x y z
N MET A 1 -10.22 24.83 17.21
CA MET A 1 -9.17 23.80 17.24
C MET A 1 -8.74 23.76 18.69
N ASN A 2 -8.77 22.62 19.37
CA ASN A 2 -8.28 22.57 20.76
C ASN A 2 -6.78 22.84 20.76
N ILE A 3 -6.32 23.88 21.46
CA ILE A 3 -4.90 24.28 21.53
C ILE A 3 -4.00 23.08 21.87
N SER A 4 -4.52 22.16 22.69
CA SER A 4 -3.85 20.90 23.04
C SER A 4 -3.50 20.01 21.83
N SER A 5 -4.37 19.87 20.82
CA SER A 5 -4.09 19.00 19.67
C SER A 5 -2.96 19.56 18.78
N SER A 6 -2.90 20.88 18.63
CA SER A 6 -1.83 21.56 17.89
C SER A 6 -0.48 21.35 18.55
N LEU A 7 -0.41 21.52 19.87
CA LEU A 7 0.82 21.33 20.65
C LEU A 7 1.32 19.88 20.57
N ILE A 8 0.42 18.90 20.69
CA ILE A 8 0.78 17.48 20.54
C ILE A 8 1.34 17.22 19.13
N ALA A 9 0.69 17.74 18.08
CA ALA A 9 1.16 17.57 16.71
C ALA A 9 2.56 18.17 16.49
N VAL A 10 2.82 19.37 17.02
CA VAL A 10 4.16 20.01 16.94
C VAL A 10 5.22 19.16 17.65
N LEU A 11 4.95 18.71 18.88
CA LEU A 11 5.88 17.91 19.67
C LEU A 11 6.21 16.57 18.99
N VAL A 12 5.17 15.85 18.53
CA VAL A 12 5.36 14.56 17.86
C VAL A 12 6.08 14.73 16.53
N ALA A 13 5.74 15.76 15.76
CA ALA A 13 6.43 16.03 14.50
C ALA A 13 7.90 16.43 14.72
N THR A 14 8.24 17.20 15.75
CA THR A 14 9.65 17.51 16.07
C THR A 14 10.42 16.28 16.52
N LEU A 15 9.83 15.40 17.34
CA LEU A 15 10.45 14.12 17.71
C LEU A 15 10.64 13.21 16.48
N GLY A 16 9.64 13.15 15.59
CA GLY A 16 9.73 12.43 14.32
C GLY A 16 10.84 12.96 13.41
N LEU A 17 11.00 14.29 13.32
CA LEU A 17 12.08 14.92 12.56
C LEU A 17 13.46 14.52 13.10
N LEU A 18 13.65 14.58 14.42
CA LEU A 18 14.90 14.18 15.07
C LEU A 18 15.20 12.69 14.85
N LEU A 19 14.17 11.85 14.93
CA LEU A 19 14.27 10.42 14.66
C LEU A 19 14.71 10.16 13.21
N SER A 20 14.07 10.79 12.22
CA SER A 20 14.45 10.66 10.81
C SER A 20 15.87 11.18 10.55
N PHE A 21 16.25 12.29 11.19
CA PHE A 21 17.62 12.82 11.10
C PHE A 21 18.65 11.86 11.67
N TYR A 22 18.36 11.23 12.81
CA TYR A 22 19.23 10.23 13.43
C TYR A 22 19.45 9.02 12.51
N ILE A 23 18.37 8.46 11.95
CA ILE A 23 18.46 7.33 11.01
C ILE A 23 19.29 7.71 9.78
N TRP A 24 19.00 8.88 9.18
CA TRP A 24 19.76 9.40 8.04
C TRP A 24 21.25 9.56 8.34
N HIS A 25 21.58 10.16 9.49
CA HIS A 25 22.95 10.40 9.90
C HIS A 25 23.70 9.08 10.16
N SER A 26 23.06 8.13 10.83
CA SER A 26 23.65 6.83 11.15
C SER A 26 23.88 6.00 9.89
N LYS A 27 22.91 5.98 8.97
CA LYS A 27 23.03 5.30 7.67
C LYS A 27 24.16 5.88 6.82
N ARG A 28 24.27 7.21 6.77
CA ARG A 28 25.35 7.89 6.03
C ARG A 28 26.75 7.60 6.60
N LYS A 29 26.87 7.47 7.92
CA LYS A 29 28.14 7.16 8.59
C LYS A 29 28.45 5.66 8.71
N ASN A 30 27.60 4.78 8.17
CA ASN A 30 27.68 3.33 8.36
C ASN A 30 27.90 2.92 9.82
N LYS A 31 27.30 3.66 10.75
CA LYS A 31 27.39 3.34 12.17
C LYS A 31 26.39 2.22 12.50
N PRO A 32 26.80 1.18 13.25
CA PRO A 32 25.88 0.15 13.71
C PRO A 32 24.80 0.81 14.58
N MET A 33 23.54 0.50 14.30
CA MET A 33 22.43 1.04 15.08
C MET A 33 22.15 0.11 16.25
N VAL A 34 22.20 0.64 17.47
CA VAL A 34 21.80 -0.12 18.65
C VAL A 34 20.27 -0.32 18.59
N CYS A 35 19.85 -1.59 18.63
CA CYS A 35 18.46 -2.00 18.63
C CYS A 35 18.09 -2.52 20.02
N PRO A 36 17.24 -1.81 20.80
CA PRO A 36 16.89 -2.21 22.17
C PRO A 36 16.24 -3.59 22.28
N LEU A 37 15.60 -4.08 21.21
CA LEU A 37 14.95 -5.39 21.15
C LEU A 37 15.91 -6.55 20.84
N GLN A 38 17.22 -6.33 20.83
CA GLN A 38 18.24 -7.32 20.44
C GLN A 38 18.04 -7.90 19.02
N SER A 39 17.27 -7.22 18.17
CA SER A 39 17.04 -7.56 16.77
C SER A 39 17.98 -6.81 15.82
N ASP A 40 18.05 -7.24 14.56
CA ASP A 40 18.87 -6.58 13.54
C ASP A 40 18.11 -5.41 12.88
N CYS A 41 18.11 -4.26 13.57
CA CYS A 41 17.59 -3.00 13.01
C CYS A 41 18.31 -2.61 11.70
N GLU A 42 19.56 -3.02 11.50
CA GLU A 42 20.36 -2.67 10.32
C GLU A 42 19.87 -3.41 9.07
N ALA A 43 19.49 -4.68 9.21
CA ALA A 43 18.83 -5.45 8.15
C ALA A 43 17.58 -4.74 7.60
N VAL A 44 16.78 -4.12 8.48
CA VAL A 44 15.57 -3.37 8.08
C VAL A 44 15.94 -2.06 7.38
N VAL A 45 16.82 -1.24 7.98
CA VAL A 45 17.14 0.10 7.48
C VAL A 45 17.96 0.08 6.18
N LYS A 46 18.68 -1.01 5.91
CA LYS A 46 19.43 -1.23 4.66
C LYS A 46 18.69 -2.14 3.66
N SER A 47 17.48 -2.60 3.98
CA SER A 47 16.69 -3.43 3.08
C SER A 47 16.29 -2.71 1.79
N ASP A 48 15.88 -3.47 0.78
CA ASP A 48 15.30 -2.94 -0.46
C ASP A 48 14.04 -2.09 -0.21
N PHE A 49 13.30 -2.37 0.87
CA PHE A 49 12.11 -1.61 1.27
C PHE A 49 12.44 -0.26 1.91
N SER A 50 13.71 0.02 2.22
CA SER A 50 14.16 1.30 2.81
C SER A 50 14.23 2.47 1.84
N ARG A 51 13.82 2.26 0.58
CA ARG A 51 13.80 3.27 -0.49
C ARG A 51 12.46 3.25 -1.20
N LEU A 52 11.94 4.42 -1.53
CA LEU A 52 10.76 4.62 -2.36
C LEU A 52 11.19 5.41 -3.61
N PHE A 53 11.02 4.83 -4.80
CA PHE A 53 11.52 5.39 -6.07
C PHE A 53 12.99 5.83 -6.03
N GLY A 54 13.83 5.04 -5.34
CA GLY A 54 15.25 5.36 -5.13
C GLY A 54 15.53 6.37 -4.03
N ILE A 55 14.52 7.08 -3.51
CA ILE A 55 14.64 8.04 -2.42
C ILE A 55 14.62 7.28 -1.08
N PRO A 56 15.63 7.46 -0.21
CA PRO A 56 15.62 6.84 1.11
C PRO A 56 14.46 7.32 1.97
N LEU A 57 13.78 6.40 2.66
CA LEU A 57 12.59 6.68 3.46
C LEU A 57 12.85 7.72 4.56
N GLU A 58 14.03 7.74 5.15
CA GLU A 58 14.41 8.72 6.17
C GLU A 58 14.41 10.17 5.64
N ILE A 59 14.65 10.40 4.35
CA ILE A 59 14.56 11.73 3.73
C ILE A 59 13.09 12.14 3.57
N LEU A 60 12.23 11.19 3.14
CA LEU A 60 10.79 11.43 3.08
C LEU A 60 10.22 11.73 4.47
N GLY A 61 10.70 11.02 5.50
CA GLY A 61 10.38 11.30 6.90
C GLY A 61 10.80 12.71 7.33
N LEU A 62 12.03 13.14 7.00
CA LEU A 62 12.48 14.52 7.28
C LEU A 62 11.57 15.57 6.66
N ILE A 63 11.16 15.39 5.40
CA ILE A 63 10.25 16.31 4.72
C ILE A 63 8.86 16.30 5.38
N TYR A 64 8.31 15.11 5.62
CA TYR A 64 6.98 14.95 6.21
C TYR A 64 6.89 15.55 7.62
N TYR A 65 7.81 15.17 8.51
CA TYR A 65 7.81 15.66 9.89
C TYR A 65 8.19 17.14 9.96
N GLY A 66 9.12 17.61 9.12
CA GLY A 66 9.54 19.01 9.08
C GLY A 66 8.41 19.93 8.63
N THR A 67 7.75 19.59 7.51
CA THR A 67 6.60 20.35 7.01
C THR A 67 5.45 20.34 8.01
N THR A 68 5.14 19.19 8.62
CA THR A 68 4.10 19.07 9.65
C THR A 68 4.43 19.93 10.88
N ALA A 69 5.64 19.87 11.42
CA ALA A 69 6.06 20.65 12.57
C ALA A 69 5.93 22.17 12.30
N ILE A 70 6.43 22.64 11.15
CA ILE A 70 6.39 24.05 10.76
C ILE A 70 4.94 24.51 10.59
N SER A 71 4.11 23.76 9.86
CA SER A 71 2.73 24.16 9.59
C SER A 71 1.88 24.22 10.86
N TYR A 72 1.95 23.22 11.74
CA TYR A 72 1.21 23.27 13.00
C TYR A 72 1.72 24.36 13.95
N ALA A 73 3.02 24.67 13.94
CA ALA A 73 3.56 25.81 14.70
C ALA A 73 3.03 27.14 14.17
N ILE A 74 3.00 27.34 12.85
CA ILE A 74 2.43 28.54 12.22
C ILE A 74 0.94 28.67 12.55
N PHE A 75 0.16 27.60 12.41
CA PHE A 75 -1.27 27.64 12.72
C PHE A 75 -1.56 27.90 14.20
N SER A 76 -0.67 27.49 15.10
CA SER A 76 -0.79 27.78 16.52
C SER A 76 -0.57 29.26 16.85
N TYR A 77 0.27 29.97 16.10
CA TYR A 77 0.56 31.40 16.31
C TYR A 77 -0.31 32.33 15.46
N TYR A 78 -0.66 31.90 14.25
CA TYR A 78 -1.51 32.63 13.30
C TYR A 78 -2.73 31.79 12.88
N PRO A 79 -3.79 31.73 13.71
CA PRO A 79 -4.98 30.92 13.44
C PRO A 79 -5.70 31.30 12.13
N ALA A 80 -5.61 32.58 11.73
CA ALA A 80 -6.20 33.10 10.50
C ALA A 80 -5.63 32.47 9.21
N GLY A 81 -4.43 31.87 9.26
CA GLY A 81 -3.85 31.17 8.13
C GLY A 81 -4.44 29.77 7.87
N LYS A 82 -5.26 29.25 8.79
CA LYS A 82 -5.83 27.91 8.69
C LYS A 82 -7.07 27.91 7.80
N THR A 83 -6.91 27.41 6.58
CA THR A 83 -8.02 27.25 5.61
C THR A 83 -8.58 25.82 5.62
N PRO A 84 -9.84 25.62 5.20
CA PRO A 84 -10.40 24.28 5.01
C PRO A 84 -9.55 23.40 4.09
N LEU A 85 -8.96 24.02 3.05
CA LEU A 85 -8.05 23.35 2.12
C LEU A 85 -6.79 22.84 2.80
N SER A 86 -6.14 23.67 3.63
CA SER A 86 -4.94 23.25 4.38
C SER A 86 -5.23 22.06 5.30
N THR A 87 -6.39 22.08 5.96
CA THR A 87 -6.83 21.01 6.86
C THR A 87 -7.08 19.71 6.08
N PHE A 88 -7.72 19.80 4.92
CA PHE A 88 -7.93 18.65 4.04
C PHE A 88 -6.60 18.08 3.53
N ILE A 89 -5.65 18.91 3.11
CA ILE A 89 -4.33 18.46 2.65
C ILE A 89 -3.59 17.70 3.77
N PHE A 90 -3.56 18.23 5.00
CA PHE A 90 -2.92 17.54 6.12
C PHE A 90 -3.61 16.22 6.48
N LEU A 91 -4.95 16.17 6.40
CA LEU A 91 -5.70 14.94 6.58
C LEU A 91 -5.28 13.89 5.54
N VAL A 92 -5.21 14.25 4.26
CA VAL A 92 -4.78 13.33 3.20
C VAL A 92 -3.34 12.85 3.44
N ILE A 93 -2.40 13.77 3.69
CA ILE A 93 -0.98 13.43 3.88
C ILE A 93 -0.78 12.54 5.11
N THR A 94 -1.39 12.87 6.26
CA THR A 94 -1.27 12.06 7.49
C THR A 94 -1.93 10.69 7.34
N THR A 95 -3.03 10.59 6.59
CA THR A 95 -3.67 9.30 6.30
C THR A 95 -2.80 8.42 5.40
N ILE A 96 -2.21 9.00 4.34
CA ILE A 96 -1.26 8.30 3.48
C ILE A 96 -0.05 7.82 4.30
N ALA A 97 0.53 8.69 5.14
CA ALA A 97 1.66 8.34 6.00
C ALA A 97 1.32 7.20 6.99
N PHE A 98 0.11 7.22 7.56
CA PHE A 98 -0.39 6.17 8.45
C PHE A 98 -0.56 4.83 7.71
N LEU A 99 -1.26 4.80 6.58
CA LEU A 99 -1.47 3.59 5.79
C LEU A 99 -0.14 3.01 5.28
N PHE A 100 0.77 3.88 4.82
CA PHE A 100 2.12 3.47 4.41
C PHE A 100 2.94 2.90 5.58
N SER A 101 2.79 3.46 6.79
CA SER A 101 3.45 2.94 7.99
C SER A 101 2.93 1.56 8.39
N ILE A 102 1.63 1.29 8.23
CA ILE A 102 1.04 -0.05 8.42
C ILE A 102 1.67 -1.03 7.43
N TYR A 103 1.75 -0.65 6.15
CA TYR A 103 2.39 -1.48 5.11
C TYR A 103 3.84 -1.83 5.48
N LEU A 104 4.67 -0.84 5.82
CA LEU A 104 6.07 -1.08 6.21
C LEU A 104 6.20 -1.93 7.48
N THR A 105 5.23 -1.84 8.38
CA THR A 105 5.18 -2.69 9.58
C THR A 105 4.85 -4.14 9.22
N ALA A 106 3.91 -4.36 8.30
CA ALA A 106 3.62 -5.70 7.76
C ALA A 106 4.83 -6.30 7.01
N VAL A 107 5.55 -5.49 6.23
CA VAL A 107 6.78 -5.91 5.55
C VAL A 107 7.85 -6.35 6.55
N GLN A 108 8.04 -5.62 7.65
CA GLN A 108 8.96 -6.02 8.72
C GLN A 108 8.56 -7.37 9.34
N ALA A 109 7.27 -7.56 9.63
CA ALA A 109 6.76 -8.77 10.26
C ALA A 109 6.89 -10.02 9.37
N PHE A 110 6.53 -9.91 8.10
CA PHE A 110 6.36 -11.08 7.23
C PHE A 110 7.46 -11.26 6.18
N ALA A 111 7.94 -10.17 5.57
CA ALA A 111 8.92 -10.24 4.48
C ALA A 111 10.36 -10.24 5.02
N ILE A 112 10.71 -9.29 5.89
CA ILE A 112 12.07 -9.17 6.46
C ILE A 112 12.23 -10.10 7.68
N ARG A 113 11.14 -10.35 8.41
CA ARG A 113 11.11 -11.14 9.66
C ARG A 113 12.07 -10.59 10.73
N GLN A 114 12.22 -9.27 10.76
CA GLN A 114 13.04 -8.54 11.73
C GLN A 114 12.30 -7.27 12.16
N TRP A 115 12.37 -6.96 13.45
CA TRP A 115 11.73 -5.78 14.02
C TRP A 115 12.75 -4.64 14.19
N CYS A 116 12.42 -3.45 13.70
CA CYS A 116 13.22 -2.26 13.93
C CYS A 116 12.49 -1.28 14.86
N VAL A 117 13.01 -1.10 16.08
CA VAL A 117 12.42 -0.19 17.09
C VAL A 117 12.29 1.23 16.56
N TRP A 118 13.28 1.72 15.81
CA TRP A 118 13.26 3.06 15.25
C TRP A 118 12.14 3.24 14.21
N CYS A 119 11.94 2.24 13.34
CA CYS A 119 10.85 2.25 12.36
C CYS A 119 9.47 2.14 13.03
N LEU A 120 9.34 1.29 14.05
CA LEU A 120 8.10 1.16 14.83
C LEU A 120 7.77 2.45 15.59
N THR A 121 8.78 3.13 16.13
CA THR A 121 8.61 4.44 16.77
C THR A 121 8.09 5.47 15.78
N SER A 122 8.65 5.52 14.56
CA SER A 122 8.13 6.37 13.48
C SER A 122 6.69 6.02 13.10
N ALA A 123 6.34 4.73 13.02
CA ALA A 123 4.97 4.30 12.75
C ALA A 123 3.99 4.78 13.84
N GLY A 124 4.42 4.76 15.11
CA GLY A 124 3.70 5.34 16.24
C GLY A 124 3.48 6.84 16.07
N PHE A 125 4.53 7.60 15.69
CA PHE A 125 4.41 9.04 15.44
C PHE A 125 3.44 9.38 14.30
N CYS A 126 3.50 8.67 13.17
CA CYS A 126 2.52 8.81 12.07
C CYS A 126 1.09 8.58 12.56
N THR A 127 0.88 7.56 13.39
CA THR A 127 -0.44 7.21 13.94
C THR A 127 -0.97 8.33 14.85
N ILE A 128 -0.12 8.89 15.71
CA ILE A 128 -0.51 10.01 16.59
C ILE A 128 -0.81 11.28 15.78
N LEU A 129 -0.02 11.58 14.74
CA LEU A 129 -0.27 12.72 13.85
C LEU A 129 -1.60 12.59 13.09
N PHE A 130 -1.91 11.39 12.61
CA PHE A 130 -3.22 11.10 12.01
C PHE A 130 -4.37 11.27 13.01
N ALA A 131 -4.25 10.68 14.21
CA ALA A 131 -5.28 10.79 15.25
C ALA A 131 -5.51 12.25 15.71
N THR A 132 -4.44 13.02 15.92
CA THR A 132 -4.54 14.45 16.28
C THR A 132 -5.20 15.28 15.18
N THR A 133 -4.98 14.93 13.91
CA THR A 133 -5.65 15.57 12.77
C THR A 133 -7.15 15.25 12.74
N ILE A 134 -7.56 14.03 13.07
CA ILE A 134 -9.00 13.70 13.13
C ILE A 134 -9.67 14.39 14.33
N ILE A 135 -9.09 14.30 15.51
CA ILE A 135 -9.70 14.77 16.77
C ILE A 135 -9.64 16.30 16.89
N GLY A 136 -8.59 16.93 16.35
CA GLY A 136 -8.28 18.33 16.60
C GLY A 136 -9.07 19.34 15.77
N ASN A 137 -9.79 18.91 14.73
CA ASN A 137 -10.44 19.81 13.77
C ASN A 137 -11.93 20.05 14.11
N ASP A 138 -12.33 21.32 14.15
CA ASP A 138 -13.70 21.72 14.51
C ASP A 138 -14.70 21.51 13.36
N LEU A 139 -14.22 21.42 12.12
CA LEU A 139 -15.07 21.04 11.00
C LEU A 139 -15.30 19.54 11.05
N SER A 140 -16.56 19.13 11.07
CA SER A 140 -16.92 17.71 11.01
C SER A 140 -16.20 17.06 9.83
N PHE A 141 -15.47 15.99 10.11
CA PHE A 141 -14.74 15.19 9.11
C PHE A 141 -15.61 14.89 7.88
N THR A 142 -16.89 14.60 8.12
CA THR A 142 -17.93 14.39 7.09
C THR A 142 -18.13 15.61 6.17
N THR A 143 -18.12 16.83 6.70
CA THR A 143 -18.27 18.06 5.91
C THR A 143 -17.06 18.32 5.02
N MET A 144 -15.85 17.96 5.46
CA MET A 144 -14.65 18.04 4.60
C MET A 144 -14.73 17.05 3.46
N LEU A 145 -15.15 15.81 3.76
CA LEU A 145 -15.27 14.75 2.77
C LEU A 145 -16.31 15.08 1.69
N THR A 146 -17.47 15.62 2.08
CA THR A 146 -18.49 16.05 1.11
C THR A 146 -18.03 17.24 0.28
N ARG A 147 -17.30 18.19 0.87
CA ARG A 147 -16.77 19.36 0.17
C ARG A 147 -15.74 19.02 -0.91
N TYR A 148 -14.91 18.02 -0.66
CA TYR A 148 -13.84 17.59 -1.57
C TYR A 148 -14.16 16.27 -2.27
N HIS A 149 -15.45 15.96 -2.45
CA HIS A 149 -15.92 14.72 -3.08
C HIS A 149 -15.28 14.46 -4.45
N ASP A 150 -15.21 15.47 -5.32
CA ASP A 150 -14.62 15.34 -6.66
C ASP A 150 -13.14 14.95 -6.61
N PHE A 151 -12.39 15.47 -5.63
CA PHE A 151 -10.99 15.09 -5.43
C PHE A 151 -10.85 13.64 -4.95
N LEU A 152 -11.78 13.16 -4.12
CA LEU A 152 -11.79 11.76 -3.68
C LEU A 152 -12.11 10.81 -4.84
N VAL A 153 -13.08 11.17 -5.70
CA VAL A 153 -13.40 10.39 -6.91
C VAL A 153 -12.22 10.42 -7.90
N ALA A 154 -11.55 11.56 -8.06
CA ALA A 154 -10.33 11.68 -8.86
C ALA A 154 -9.19 10.80 -8.30
N GLY A 155 -9.00 10.79 -6.98
CA GLY A 155 -8.04 9.91 -6.31
C GLY A 155 -8.32 8.43 -6.55
N LEU A 156 -9.60 8.02 -6.46
CA LEU A 156 -10.05 6.65 -6.73
C LEU A 156 -9.78 6.24 -8.19
N THR A 157 -10.14 7.10 -9.15
CA THR A 157 -9.92 6.85 -10.59
C THR A 157 -8.43 6.80 -10.94
N LEU A 158 -7.61 7.70 -10.41
CA LEU A 158 -6.15 7.67 -10.58
C LEU A 158 -5.53 6.42 -9.97
N GLY A 159 -5.94 6.05 -8.75
CA GLY A 159 -5.47 4.82 -8.13
C GLY A 159 -5.81 3.59 -8.97
N LEU A 160 -7.02 3.52 -9.53
CA LEU A 160 -7.44 2.39 -10.38
C LEU A 160 -6.69 2.33 -11.71
N THR A 161 -6.47 3.46 -12.38
CA THR A 161 -5.71 3.48 -13.65
C THR A 161 -4.26 3.07 -13.44
N LEU A 162 -3.61 3.60 -12.39
CA LEU A 162 -2.25 3.19 -12.02
C LEU A 162 -2.19 1.72 -11.61
N GLY A 163 -3.15 1.25 -10.83
CA GLY A 163 -3.20 -0.13 -10.34
C GLY A 163 -3.37 -1.16 -11.46
N VAL A 164 -4.29 -0.92 -12.41
CA VAL A 164 -4.48 -1.80 -13.57
C VAL A 164 -3.24 -1.86 -14.45
N GLY A 165 -2.64 -0.69 -14.74
CA GLY A 165 -1.40 -0.63 -15.52
C GLY A 165 -0.26 -1.38 -14.83
N ALA A 166 -0.05 -1.13 -13.54
CA ALA A 166 0.98 -1.78 -12.74
C ALA A 166 0.76 -3.29 -12.62
N ALA A 167 -0.47 -3.74 -12.35
CA ALA A 167 -0.82 -5.16 -12.27
C ALA A 167 -0.56 -5.90 -13.60
N THR A 168 -0.81 -5.25 -14.73
CA THR A 168 -0.59 -5.82 -16.07
C THR A 168 0.90 -6.02 -16.35
N VAL A 169 1.73 -5.01 -16.04
CA VAL A 169 3.18 -5.12 -16.21
C VAL A 169 3.77 -6.13 -15.23
N TYR A 170 3.32 -6.12 -13.98
CA TYR A 170 3.72 -7.11 -12.97
C TYR A 170 3.44 -8.54 -13.46
N ALA A 171 2.20 -8.81 -13.91
CA ALA A 171 1.82 -10.11 -14.44
C ALA A 171 2.71 -10.52 -15.64
N THR A 172 3.01 -9.60 -16.54
CA THR A 172 3.84 -9.88 -17.73
C THR A 172 5.27 -10.28 -17.35
N VAL A 173 5.93 -9.50 -16.49
CA VAL A 173 7.30 -9.79 -16.04
C VAL A 173 7.33 -11.08 -15.23
N TYR A 174 6.32 -11.29 -14.38
CA TYR A 174 6.24 -12.47 -13.54
C TYR A 174 6.01 -13.76 -14.34
N ILE A 175 5.12 -13.75 -15.34
CA ILE A 175 4.92 -14.88 -16.25
C ILE A 175 6.20 -15.21 -17.02
N LYS A 176 6.93 -14.19 -17.49
CA LYS A 176 8.21 -14.37 -18.16
C LYS A 176 9.22 -15.08 -17.24
N PHE A 177 9.35 -14.59 -16.01
CA PHE A 177 10.19 -15.18 -14.98
C PHE A 177 9.81 -16.64 -14.68
N LEU A 178 8.52 -16.97 -14.59
CA LEU A 178 8.08 -18.36 -14.35
C LEU A 178 8.37 -19.31 -15.53
N ARG A 179 8.58 -18.78 -16.75
CA ARG A 179 8.92 -19.57 -17.94
C ARG A 179 10.41 -19.89 -18.00
N ASP A 180 11.29 -18.96 -17.64
CA ASP A 180 12.75 -19.12 -17.75
C ASP A 180 13.46 -19.39 -16.42
N PHE A 181 12.79 -19.19 -15.29
CA PHE A 181 13.31 -19.24 -13.91
C PHE A 181 14.52 -18.34 -13.69
N LYS A 182 14.65 -17.26 -14.48
CA LYS A 182 15.78 -16.33 -14.42
C LYS A 182 15.24 -14.91 -14.38
N ILE A 183 15.71 -14.12 -13.42
CA ILE A 183 15.34 -12.72 -13.31
C ILE A 183 16.58 -11.84 -13.49
N SER A 184 16.59 -11.05 -14.57
CA SER A 184 17.66 -10.08 -14.81
C SER A 184 17.61 -8.94 -13.78
N GLN A 185 18.72 -8.26 -13.54
CA GLN A 185 18.76 -7.11 -12.62
C GLN A 185 17.75 -6.03 -13.02
N THR A 186 17.62 -5.75 -14.31
CA THR A 186 16.63 -4.81 -14.84
C THR A 186 15.19 -5.23 -14.53
N GLU A 187 14.86 -6.52 -14.65
CA GLU A 187 13.52 -7.02 -14.32
C GLU A 187 13.23 -6.94 -12.82
N GLN A 188 14.23 -7.18 -11.96
CA GLN A 188 14.10 -6.98 -10.52
C GLN A 188 13.81 -5.51 -10.19
N ASP A 189 14.55 -4.58 -10.79
CA ASP A 189 14.35 -3.13 -10.56
C ASP A 189 12.99 -2.65 -11.08
N ILE A 190 12.55 -3.17 -12.22
CA ILE A 190 11.19 -2.93 -12.76
C ILE A 190 10.13 -3.43 -11.78
N LEU A 191 10.25 -4.67 -11.29
CA LEU A 191 9.30 -5.26 -10.34
C LEU A 191 9.24 -4.48 -9.02
N LYS A 192 10.40 -4.05 -8.50
CA LYS A 192 10.48 -3.18 -7.31
C LYS A 192 9.72 -1.87 -7.52
N THR A 193 9.96 -1.21 -8.66
CA THR A 193 9.32 0.07 -8.99
C THR A 193 7.81 -0.09 -9.17
N ILE A 194 7.39 -1.12 -9.91
CA ILE A 194 5.97 -1.42 -10.13
C ILE A 194 5.28 -1.75 -8.81
N GLY A 195 5.89 -2.55 -7.95
CA GLY A 195 5.34 -2.87 -6.62
C GLY A 195 5.09 -1.61 -5.80
N GLN A 196 5.99 -0.62 -5.86
CA GLN A 196 5.79 0.68 -5.20
C GLN A 196 4.59 1.45 -5.80
N ILE A 197 4.42 1.43 -7.12
CA ILE A 197 3.27 2.05 -7.81
C ILE A 197 1.96 1.37 -7.39
N VAL A 198 1.92 0.03 -7.35
CA VAL A 198 0.75 -0.75 -6.89
C VAL A 198 0.36 -0.34 -5.48
N TRP A 199 1.32 -0.25 -4.56
CA TRP A 199 1.04 0.14 -3.18
C TRP A 199 0.51 1.56 -3.05
N ILE A 200 1.05 2.52 -3.82
CA ILE A 200 0.53 3.89 -3.84
C ILE A 200 -0.89 3.93 -4.40
N ALA A 201 -1.14 3.20 -5.49
CA ALA A 201 -2.48 3.04 -6.06
C ALA A 201 -3.46 2.47 -5.04
N LEU A 202 -3.09 1.42 -4.31
CA LEU A 202 -3.91 0.82 -3.27
C LEU A 202 -4.20 1.79 -2.12
N ILE A 203 -3.20 2.55 -1.65
CA ILE A 203 -3.41 3.57 -0.61
C ILE A 203 -4.42 4.63 -1.08
N LEU A 204 -4.27 5.13 -2.32
CA LEU A 204 -5.21 6.09 -2.90
C LEU A 204 -6.63 5.53 -2.99
N ILE A 205 -6.77 4.27 -3.43
CA ILE A 205 -8.07 3.60 -3.54
C ILE A 205 -8.71 3.40 -2.17
N ILE A 206 -7.97 2.85 -1.21
CA ILE A 206 -8.46 2.58 0.16
C ILE A 206 -8.89 3.88 0.82
N PHE A 207 -8.04 4.91 0.76
CA PHE A 207 -8.34 6.21 1.34
C PHE A 207 -9.58 6.83 0.70
N SER A 208 -9.65 6.83 -0.63
CA SER A 208 -10.78 7.43 -1.36
C SER A 208 -12.08 6.65 -1.14
N ALA A 209 -12.04 5.31 -1.18
CA ALA A 209 -13.20 4.46 -0.96
C ALA A 209 -13.73 4.59 0.48
N PHE A 210 -12.85 4.58 1.47
CA PHE A 210 -13.23 4.80 2.87
C PHE A 210 -13.84 6.20 3.07
N SER A 211 -13.23 7.21 2.46
CA SER A 211 -13.70 8.60 2.51
C SER A 211 -15.10 8.76 1.90
N LEU A 212 -15.35 8.14 0.74
CA LEU A 212 -16.66 8.12 0.08
C LEU A 212 -17.70 7.37 0.92
N TYR A 213 -17.32 6.25 1.54
CA TYR A 213 -18.20 5.50 2.43
C TYR A 213 -18.67 6.32 3.63
N VAL A 214 -17.73 6.93 4.37
CA VAL A 214 -18.03 7.72 5.57
C VAL A 214 -18.89 8.95 5.23
N SER A 215 -18.84 9.44 3.99
CA SER A 215 -19.66 10.57 3.54
C SER A 215 -21.16 10.26 3.48
N ALA A 216 -21.53 9.00 3.19
CA ALA A 216 -22.94 8.60 3.03
C ALA A 216 -23.12 7.09 3.27
N PRO A 217 -23.02 6.60 4.53
CA PRO A 217 -22.98 5.16 4.81
C PRO A 217 -24.26 4.43 4.38
N ASP A 218 -25.44 5.04 4.59
CA ASP A 218 -26.73 4.42 4.29
C ASP A 218 -26.92 4.17 2.78
N MET A 219 -26.52 5.12 1.95
CA MET A 219 -26.59 4.98 0.48
C MET A 219 -25.65 3.89 -0.04
N HIS A 220 -24.45 3.78 0.54
CA HIS A 220 -23.44 2.82 0.10
C HIS A 220 -23.73 1.40 0.60
N ASN A 221 -24.28 1.24 1.80
CA ASN A 221 -24.72 -0.06 2.33
C ASN A 221 -25.88 -0.64 1.50
N ALA A 222 -26.72 0.21 0.90
CA ALA A 222 -27.80 -0.24 0.02
C ALA A 222 -27.35 -0.53 -1.42
N SER A 223 -26.12 -0.15 -1.81
CA SER A 223 -25.64 -0.25 -3.18
C SER A 223 -24.91 -1.57 -3.45
N PRO A 224 -25.46 -2.47 -4.29
CA PRO A 224 -24.81 -3.73 -4.65
C PRO A 224 -23.42 -3.55 -5.27
N THR A 225 -23.26 -2.52 -6.10
CA THR A 225 -22.00 -2.23 -6.78
C THR A 225 -20.92 -1.77 -5.81
N PHE A 226 -21.29 -0.99 -4.78
CA PHE A 226 -20.34 -0.55 -3.77
C PHE A 226 -19.84 -1.72 -2.90
N ILE A 227 -20.74 -2.58 -2.44
CA ILE A 227 -20.38 -3.76 -1.64
C ILE A 227 -19.42 -4.66 -2.44
N LEU A 228 -19.73 -4.91 -3.72
CA LEU A 228 -18.86 -5.73 -4.56
C LEU A 228 -17.49 -5.09 -4.78
N LYS A 229 -17.40 -3.76 -4.96
CA LYS A 229 -16.10 -3.05 -5.05
C LYS A 229 -15.22 -3.30 -3.82
N ILE A 230 -15.80 -3.26 -2.61
CA ILE A 230 -15.06 -3.52 -1.37
C ILE A 230 -14.58 -4.98 -1.30
N ILE A 231 -15.42 -5.94 -1.70
CA ILE A 231 -15.04 -7.36 -1.76
C ILE A 231 -13.89 -7.58 -2.75
N VAL A 232 -14.02 -7.04 -3.96
CA VAL A 232 -12.98 -7.16 -5.01
C VAL A 232 -11.67 -6.49 -4.55
N LEU A 233 -11.74 -5.32 -3.91
CA LEU A 233 -10.57 -4.66 -3.33
C LEU A 233 -9.90 -5.51 -2.25
N GLY A 234 -10.68 -6.17 -1.39
CA GLY A 234 -10.15 -7.12 -0.40
C GLY A 234 -9.42 -8.30 -1.04
N ILE A 235 -9.93 -8.82 -2.16
CA ILE A 235 -9.31 -9.91 -2.93
C ILE A 235 -8.00 -9.42 -3.58
N ILE A 236 -7.97 -8.21 -4.12
CA ILE A 236 -6.73 -7.59 -4.63
C ILE A 236 -5.68 -7.54 -3.51
N LEU A 237 -6.03 -6.96 -2.36
CA LEU A 237 -5.11 -6.82 -1.23
C LEU A 237 -4.57 -8.16 -0.74
N LEU A 238 -5.45 -9.17 -0.64
CA LEU A 238 -5.05 -10.51 -0.21
C LEU A 238 -4.15 -11.19 -1.24
N SER A 239 -4.52 -11.16 -2.52
CA SER A 239 -3.74 -11.82 -3.58
C SER A 239 -2.37 -11.17 -3.78
N ASP A 240 -2.29 -9.85 -3.77
CA ASP A 240 -1.04 -9.10 -3.88
C ASP A 240 -0.14 -9.29 -2.64
N ALA A 241 -0.72 -9.32 -1.44
CA ALA A 241 0.02 -9.61 -0.22
C ALA A 241 0.59 -11.04 -0.25
N LEU A 242 -0.22 -12.04 -0.60
CA LEU A 242 0.23 -13.42 -0.71
C LEU A 242 1.38 -13.57 -1.73
N LEU A 243 1.22 -12.93 -2.89
CA LEU A 243 2.21 -13.00 -3.96
C LEU A 243 3.53 -12.34 -3.58
N ASN A 244 3.49 -11.11 -3.05
CA ASN A 244 4.69 -10.32 -2.78
C ASN A 244 5.39 -10.69 -1.47
N ILE A 245 4.64 -11.06 -0.44
CA ILE A 245 5.20 -11.31 0.90
C ILE A 245 5.63 -12.77 1.06
N PHE A 246 4.87 -13.73 0.50
CA PHE A 246 5.14 -15.15 0.73
C PHE A 246 5.78 -15.84 -0.47
N VAL A 247 5.28 -15.61 -1.69
CA VAL A 247 5.66 -16.39 -2.87
C VAL A 247 6.90 -15.84 -3.56
N ALA A 248 6.96 -14.52 -3.81
CA ALA A 248 8.07 -13.89 -4.53
C ALA A 248 9.44 -14.08 -3.85
N PRO A 249 9.61 -13.94 -2.52
CA PRO A 249 10.89 -14.16 -1.87
C PRO A 249 11.42 -15.58 -2.06
N GLN A 250 10.54 -16.58 -1.97
CA GLN A 250 10.90 -17.99 -2.15
C GLN A 250 11.41 -18.26 -3.58
N LEU A 251 10.75 -17.69 -4.58
CA LEU A 251 11.15 -17.84 -5.98
C LEU A 251 12.50 -17.17 -6.29
N ILE A 252 12.76 -15.99 -5.72
CA ILE A 252 14.04 -15.28 -5.90
C ILE A 252 15.17 -16.08 -5.24
N ASP A 253 14.97 -16.61 -4.04
CA ASP A 253 15.98 -17.42 -3.35
C ASP A 253 16.37 -18.68 -4.14
N ILE A 254 15.39 -19.32 -4.80
CA ILE A 254 15.62 -20.45 -5.71
C ILE A 254 16.44 -20.01 -6.93
N SER A 255 16.06 -18.89 -7.57
CA SER A 255 16.79 -18.32 -8.70
C SER A 255 18.24 -17.97 -8.36
N LEU A 256 18.53 -17.62 -7.10
CA LEU A 256 19.87 -17.26 -6.62
C LEU A 256 20.70 -18.48 -6.17
N GLY A 257 20.16 -19.71 -6.28
CA GLY A 257 20.88 -20.94 -5.97
C GLY A 257 21.18 -21.14 -4.48
N LYS A 258 20.42 -20.50 -3.58
CA LYS A 258 20.53 -20.78 -2.14
C LYS A 258 20.09 -22.23 -1.88
N ARG A 259 20.94 -23.02 -1.19
CA ARG A 259 20.66 -24.42 -0.84
C ARG A 259 19.46 -24.50 0.10
N HIS A 260 18.29 -24.89 -0.41
CA HIS A 260 17.20 -25.46 0.37
C HIS A 260 17.09 -26.94 0.03
N GLU A 261 16.85 -27.79 1.04
CA GLU A 261 16.48 -29.19 0.83
C GLU A 261 15.08 -29.21 0.22
N HIS A 262 15.00 -29.32 -1.11
CA HIS A 262 13.72 -29.35 -1.80
C HIS A 262 12.98 -30.66 -1.55
N THR A 263 11.72 -30.56 -1.14
CA THR A 263 10.79 -31.69 -1.22
C THR A 263 10.32 -31.87 -2.67
N ALA A 264 10.20 -33.12 -3.13
CA ALA A 264 9.79 -33.41 -4.50
C ALA A 264 8.40 -32.80 -4.80
N GLY A 265 8.32 -31.91 -5.78
CA GLY A 265 7.08 -31.26 -6.22
C GLY A 265 6.78 -29.88 -5.64
N GLU A 266 7.56 -29.40 -4.66
CA GLU A 266 7.39 -28.09 -4.01
C GLU A 266 7.46 -26.92 -5.02
N LEU A 267 8.44 -26.97 -5.93
CA LEU A 267 8.62 -26.02 -7.03
C LEU A 267 7.41 -25.92 -7.96
N ARG A 268 6.80 -27.07 -8.28
CA ARG A 268 5.62 -27.13 -9.15
C ARG A 268 4.41 -26.51 -8.46
N THR A 269 4.24 -26.78 -7.17
CA THR A 269 3.18 -26.18 -6.35
C THR A 269 3.36 -24.67 -6.25
N LEU A 270 4.58 -24.21 -5.97
CA LEU A 270 4.89 -22.78 -5.86
C LEU A 270 4.63 -22.04 -7.18
N ARG A 271 5.02 -22.61 -8.31
CA ARG A 271 4.74 -22.07 -9.65
C ARG A 271 3.24 -22.02 -9.96
N ARG A 272 2.48 -23.06 -9.62
CA ARG A 272 1.01 -23.08 -9.81
C ARG A 272 0.29 -22.02 -8.99
N VAL A 273 0.66 -21.90 -7.71
CA VAL A 273 0.10 -20.88 -6.80
C VAL A 273 0.45 -19.48 -7.31
N SER A 274 1.67 -19.29 -7.80
CA SER A 274 2.13 -18.05 -8.43
C SER A 274 1.24 -17.62 -9.60
N PHE A 275 1.00 -18.51 -10.57
CA PHE A 275 0.13 -18.23 -11.70
C PHE A 275 -1.32 -17.92 -11.28
N ALA A 276 -1.85 -18.69 -10.32
CA ALA A 276 -3.19 -18.47 -9.81
C ALA A 276 -3.34 -17.08 -9.14
N LEU A 277 -2.42 -16.71 -8.25
CA LEU A 277 -2.42 -15.42 -7.56
C LEU A 277 -2.28 -14.24 -8.53
N SER A 278 -1.38 -14.34 -9.52
CA SER A 278 -1.24 -13.30 -10.55
C SER A 278 -2.51 -13.14 -11.39
N ALA A 279 -3.16 -14.25 -11.77
CA ALA A 279 -4.42 -14.19 -12.52
C ALA A 279 -5.55 -13.59 -11.66
N THR A 280 -5.69 -14.02 -10.41
CA THR A 280 -6.68 -13.48 -9.47
C THR A 280 -6.51 -11.98 -9.27
N SER A 281 -5.28 -11.50 -9.07
CA SER A 281 -4.98 -10.07 -8.92
C SER A 281 -5.38 -9.30 -10.20
N LEU A 282 -4.89 -9.73 -11.37
CA LEU A 282 -5.16 -9.06 -12.64
C LEU A 282 -6.67 -8.94 -12.95
N ILE A 283 -7.40 -10.06 -12.84
CA ILE A 283 -8.85 -10.09 -13.08
C ILE A 283 -9.58 -9.18 -12.10
N SER A 284 -9.15 -9.16 -10.84
CA SER A 284 -9.78 -8.32 -9.80
C SER A 284 -9.54 -6.83 -10.06
N TRP A 285 -8.34 -6.44 -10.49
CA TRP A 285 -8.03 -5.07 -10.90
C TRP A 285 -8.93 -4.60 -12.06
N TYR A 286 -9.04 -5.41 -13.13
CA TYR A 286 -9.92 -5.09 -14.26
C TYR A 286 -11.39 -5.09 -13.86
N SER A 287 -11.83 -6.01 -13.00
CA SER A 287 -13.20 -6.05 -12.48
C SER A 287 -13.54 -4.81 -11.64
N LEU A 288 -12.59 -4.32 -10.84
CA LEU A 288 -12.79 -3.11 -10.06
C LEU A 288 -12.89 -1.87 -10.96
N LEU A 289 -12.10 -1.81 -12.05
CA LEU A 289 -12.20 -0.78 -13.07
C LEU A 289 -13.54 -0.83 -13.82
N THR A 290 -14.02 -2.01 -14.22
CA THR A 290 -15.32 -2.13 -14.89
C THR A 290 -16.45 -1.72 -13.98
N LEU A 291 -16.45 -2.11 -12.70
CA LEU A 291 -17.44 -1.69 -11.70
C LEU A 291 -17.42 -0.17 -11.45
N LEU A 292 -16.29 0.50 -11.67
CA LEU A 292 -16.20 1.96 -11.59
C LEU A 292 -16.85 2.64 -12.80
N VAL A 293 -16.56 2.14 -14.00
CA VAL A 293 -17.06 2.71 -15.27
C VAL A 293 -18.53 2.36 -15.51
N LEU A 294 -19.02 1.27 -14.92
CA LEU A 294 -20.39 0.82 -15.10
C LEU A 294 -21.37 1.92 -14.65
N PRO A 295 -22.25 2.41 -15.54
CA PRO A 295 -23.20 3.43 -15.18
C PRO A 295 -24.18 2.89 -14.13
N LEU A 296 -24.47 3.70 -13.11
CA LEU A 296 -25.43 3.41 -12.02
C LEU A 296 -26.86 3.09 -12.52
N THR A 297 -27.12 3.23 -13.82
CA THR A 297 -28.42 3.01 -14.46
C THR A 297 -28.70 1.56 -14.85
N ILE A 298 -27.74 0.64 -14.75
CA ILE A 298 -27.99 -0.79 -14.92
C ILE A 298 -28.45 -1.34 -13.56
N PRO A 299 -29.72 -1.74 -13.41
CA PRO A 299 -30.23 -2.33 -12.16
C PRO A 299 -29.75 -3.78 -12.07
N ALA A 300 -28.44 -3.99 -11.94
CA ALA A 300 -27.87 -5.30 -11.71
C ALA A 300 -27.97 -5.62 -10.22
N SER A 301 -28.55 -6.78 -9.92
CA SER A 301 -28.57 -7.30 -8.55
C SER A 301 -27.15 -7.67 -8.10
N PHE A 302 -26.92 -7.69 -6.78
CA PHE A 302 -25.64 -8.14 -6.22
C PHE A 302 -25.25 -9.53 -6.74
N GLY A 303 -26.23 -10.44 -6.81
CA GLY A 303 -26.02 -11.82 -7.26
C GLY A 303 -25.51 -11.90 -8.69
N GLU A 304 -26.10 -11.14 -9.62
CA GLU A 304 -25.65 -11.11 -11.02
C GLU A 304 -24.21 -10.60 -11.12
N LEU A 305 -23.90 -9.48 -10.47
CA LEU A 305 -22.54 -8.91 -10.50
C LEU A 305 -21.51 -9.87 -9.87
N ALA A 306 -21.87 -10.54 -8.78
CA ALA A 306 -21.02 -11.53 -8.13
C ALA A 306 -20.79 -12.75 -9.04
N ILE A 307 -21.82 -13.23 -9.76
CA ILE A 307 -21.69 -14.33 -10.72
C ILE A 307 -20.75 -13.92 -11.86
N TYR A 308 -20.89 -12.72 -12.43
CA TYR A 308 -19.99 -12.23 -13.47
C TYR A 308 -18.53 -12.20 -12.99
N TYR A 309 -18.30 -11.69 -11.78
CA TYR A 309 -16.97 -11.65 -11.19
C TYR A 309 -16.39 -13.04 -10.93
N LEU A 310 -17.17 -13.95 -10.34
CA LEU A 310 -16.73 -15.33 -10.07
C LEU A 310 -16.49 -16.12 -11.37
N ALA A 311 -17.30 -15.91 -12.41
CA ALA A 311 -17.10 -16.50 -13.72
C ALA A 311 -15.80 -16.00 -14.36
N ALA A 312 -15.54 -14.68 -14.31
CA ALA A 312 -14.30 -14.10 -14.80
C ALA A 312 -13.07 -14.67 -14.07
N LEU A 313 -13.14 -14.76 -12.73
CA LEU A 313 -12.11 -15.41 -11.92
C LEU A 313 -11.91 -16.88 -12.30
N GLY A 314 -12.99 -17.65 -12.43
CA GLY A 314 -12.92 -19.07 -12.78
C GLY A 314 -12.27 -19.30 -14.14
N ILE A 315 -12.66 -18.50 -15.15
CA ILE A 315 -12.07 -18.56 -16.49
C ILE A 315 -10.58 -18.23 -16.43
N GLY A 316 -10.20 -17.13 -15.78
CA GLY A 316 -8.79 -16.73 -15.73
C GLY A 316 -7.93 -17.67 -14.89
N LEU A 317 -8.47 -18.27 -13.83
CA LEU A 317 -7.81 -19.34 -13.09
C LEU A 317 -7.61 -20.57 -13.97
N ALA A 318 -8.63 -21.03 -14.68
CA ALA A 318 -8.51 -22.16 -15.60
C ALA A 318 -7.44 -21.90 -16.69
N LEU A 319 -7.47 -20.72 -17.31
CA LEU A 319 -6.46 -20.32 -18.29
C LEU A 319 -5.05 -20.28 -17.68
N SER A 320 -4.90 -19.77 -16.46
CA SER A 320 -3.60 -19.74 -15.77
C SER A 320 -3.02 -21.14 -15.55
N GLN A 321 -3.86 -22.13 -15.22
CA GLN A 321 -3.42 -23.51 -15.01
C GLN A 321 -3.10 -24.22 -16.33
N ILE A 322 -3.81 -23.91 -17.41
CA ILE A 322 -3.48 -24.41 -18.76
C ILE A 322 -2.10 -23.88 -19.18
N VAL A 323 -1.81 -22.61 -18.93
CA VAL A 323 -0.50 -22.02 -19.21
C VAL A 323 0.59 -22.70 -18.38
N ASP A 324 0.40 -22.91 -17.07
CA ASP A 324 1.34 -23.66 -16.22
C ASP A 324 1.61 -25.07 -16.76
N TYR A 325 0.57 -25.78 -17.20
CA TYR A 325 0.69 -27.14 -17.72
C TYR A 325 1.49 -27.20 -19.04
N SER A 326 1.39 -26.15 -19.87
CA SER A 326 2.13 -26.06 -21.13
C SER A 326 3.63 -25.82 -20.96
N LEU A 327 4.08 -25.38 -19.77
CA LEU A 327 5.48 -25.11 -19.50
C LEU A 327 6.22 -26.41 -19.17
N PRO A 328 7.43 -26.63 -19.73
CA PRO A 328 8.21 -27.81 -19.42
C PRO A 328 8.53 -27.87 -17.92
N ASN A 329 8.44 -29.06 -17.34
CA ASN A 329 8.93 -29.29 -15.98
C ASN A 329 10.46 -29.23 -16.04
N LYS A 330 11.03 -28.17 -15.47
CA LYS A 330 12.45 -28.08 -15.12
C LYS A 330 12.61 -28.44 -13.66
#